data_AF-A0A8S8Z7W8-F1
#
_entry.id   AF-A0A8S8Z7W8-F1
#
_cell.length_a   1.000
_cell.length_b   1.000
_cell.length_c   1.000
_cell.angle_alpha   90.00
_cell.angle_beta   90.00
_cell.angle_gamma   90.00
#
_symmetry.space_group_name_H-M   'P 1'
#
loop_
_entity.id
_entity.type
_entity.pdbx_description
1 polymer ?
#
loop_
_entity_poly.entity_id
_entity_poly.type
_entity_poly.pdbx_seq_one_letter_code
_entity_poly.pdbx_strand_id
1 'polypeptide(L)'
;MDGVLVDIRNSYDHAINKTISAIMKELFNDEIGDIVTSKIHFGLKSVGGFNDEVAVVYAIVMTLAGSKKSEIEFEKLIIDVINNANESGINSFDDYFKDQNIDLTGKFKTKLDYENSRKASYIHRIFNQLFYGPKLYEEIFNEKSQFNDNPLIDLDDIVLENNLMLKLKNRFWD
;
A
#
# COMPACT_ATOMS: atom_id res chain seq x y z
N MET A 1 24.80 -16.69 -18.59
CA MET A 1 25.13 -15.35 -18.10
C MET A 1 24.02 -14.93 -17.17
N ASP A 2 24.42 -14.33 -16.06
CA ASP A 2 23.75 -14.27 -14.78
C ASP A 2 22.29 -13.81 -14.78
N GLY A 3 21.55 -14.41 -13.85
CA GLY A 3 20.24 -13.97 -13.42
C GLY A 3 20.30 -12.52 -12.97
N VAL A 4 19.85 -11.62 -13.84
CA VAL A 4 19.32 -10.35 -13.39
C VAL A 4 17.90 -10.68 -12.90
N LEU A 5 17.80 -11.15 -11.66
CA LEU A 5 16.63 -10.88 -10.85
C LEU A 5 16.58 -9.35 -10.74
N VAL A 6 15.98 -8.68 -11.72
CA VAL A 6 15.55 -7.31 -11.51
C VAL A 6 14.55 -7.40 -10.38
N ASP A 7 14.87 -6.82 -9.24
CA ASP A 7 14.15 -6.98 -7.99
C ASP A 7 12.82 -6.21 -8.06
N ILE A 8 11.88 -6.79 -8.80
CA ILE A 8 10.52 -6.32 -9.10
C ILE A 8 9.74 -5.95 -7.82
N ARG A 9 10.14 -6.54 -6.69
CA ARG A 9 9.53 -6.29 -5.39
C ARG A 9 9.86 -4.90 -4.86
N ASN A 10 10.96 -4.29 -5.30
CA ASN A 10 11.37 -2.96 -4.84
C ASN A 10 10.47 -1.83 -5.35
N SER A 11 9.83 -1.93 -6.53
CA SER A 11 9.00 -0.82 -7.06
C SER A 11 7.69 -0.66 -6.29
N TYR A 12 6.97 -1.75 -6.07
CA TYR A 12 5.73 -1.74 -5.28
C TYR A 12 5.98 -1.47 -3.80
N ASP A 13 7.01 -2.09 -3.21
CA ASP A 13 7.39 -1.80 -1.83
C ASP A 13 7.75 -0.31 -1.67
N HIS A 14 8.42 0.30 -2.67
CA HIS A 14 8.71 1.73 -2.66
C HIS A 14 7.43 2.59 -2.78
N ALA A 15 6.51 2.25 -3.67
CA ALA A 15 5.26 2.98 -3.83
C ALA A 15 4.37 2.91 -2.57
N ILE A 16 4.31 1.73 -1.95
CA ILE A 16 3.62 1.51 -0.68
C ILE A 16 4.27 2.36 0.42
N ASN A 17 5.59 2.25 0.63
CA ASN A 17 6.29 3.01 1.67
C ASN A 17 6.12 4.53 1.47
N LYS A 18 6.31 5.04 0.26
CA LYS A 18 6.16 6.47 -0.04
C LYS A 18 4.73 6.97 0.23
N THR A 19 3.72 6.17 -0.09
CA THR A 19 2.32 6.49 0.20
C THR A 19 2.07 6.52 1.71
N ILE A 20 2.57 5.54 2.46
CA ILE A 20 2.42 5.50 3.92
C ILE A 20 3.11 6.71 4.56
N SER A 21 4.35 7.04 4.15
CA SER A 21 5.07 8.21 4.67
C SER A 21 4.32 9.52 4.42
N ALA A 22 3.73 9.69 3.22
CA ALA A 22 2.91 10.87 2.91
C ALA A 22 1.68 10.97 3.82
N ILE A 23 0.95 9.86 3.99
CA ILE A 23 -0.25 9.81 4.85
C ILE A 23 0.11 10.07 6.31
N MET A 24 1.18 9.44 6.81
CA MET A 24 1.62 9.61 8.20
C MET A 24 2.07 11.06 8.48
N LYS A 25 2.76 11.68 7.52
CA LYS A 25 3.13 13.08 7.63
C LYS A 25 1.91 14.00 7.64
N GLU A 26 0.96 13.81 6.74
CA GLU A 26 -0.21 14.70 6.61
C GLU A 26 -1.22 14.52 7.76
N LEU A 27 -1.45 13.27 8.18
CA LEU A 27 -2.50 12.96 9.16
C LEU A 27 -2.02 12.96 10.61
N PHE A 28 -0.75 12.60 10.84
CA PHE A 28 -0.20 12.42 12.19
C PHE A 28 1.00 13.34 12.47
N ASN A 29 1.45 14.14 11.49
CA ASN A 29 2.69 14.92 11.57
C ASN A 29 3.89 14.05 11.97
N ASP A 30 3.90 12.81 11.49
CA ASP A 30 4.87 11.79 11.83
C ASP A 30 5.73 11.45 10.63
N GLU A 31 7.05 11.59 10.78
CA GLU A 31 8.02 11.26 9.74
C GLU A 31 8.48 9.82 9.94
N ILE A 32 8.00 8.95 9.04
CA ILE A 32 8.39 7.54 9.03
C ILE A 32 9.25 7.24 7.80
N GLY A 33 10.26 6.41 8.00
CA GLY A 33 11.05 5.83 6.91
C GLY A 33 10.36 4.62 6.29
N ASP A 34 11.13 3.86 5.51
CA ASP A 34 10.64 2.62 4.90
C ASP A 34 10.50 1.53 5.97
N ILE A 35 9.26 1.20 6.34
CA ILE A 35 8.93 0.19 7.35
C ILE A 35 8.37 -1.09 6.72
N VAL A 36 7.91 -1.00 5.47
CA VAL A 36 7.31 -2.13 4.76
C VAL A 36 8.42 -2.89 4.09
N THR A 37 8.70 -4.06 4.65
CA THR A 37 9.59 -5.04 4.03
C THR A 37 8.80 -5.97 3.12
N SER A 38 9.47 -6.63 2.18
CA SER A 38 8.82 -7.64 1.34
C SER A 38 8.20 -8.79 2.16
N LYS A 39 8.67 -9.03 3.39
CA LYS A 39 8.06 -10.01 4.31
C LYS A 39 6.68 -9.55 4.80
N ILE A 40 6.54 -8.27 5.18
CA ILE A 40 5.26 -7.69 5.60
C ILE A 40 4.29 -7.67 4.42
N HIS A 41 4.74 -7.17 3.27
CA HIS A 41 3.92 -7.13 2.07
C HIS A 41 3.46 -8.54 1.65
N PHE A 42 4.38 -9.50 1.56
CA PHE A 42 4.03 -10.89 1.25
C PHE A 42 3.07 -11.49 2.29
N GLY A 43 3.31 -11.27 3.58
CA GLY A 43 2.44 -11.72 4.67
C GLY A 43 1.00 -11.28 4.45
N LEU A 44 0.78 -9.98 4.18
CA LEU A 44 -0.53 -9.42 3.89
C LEU A 44 -1.18 -10.04 2.65
N LYS A 45 -0.44 -10.16 1.54
CA LYS A 45 -0.97 -10.74 0.29
C LYS A 45 -1.28 -12.24 0.42
N SER A 46 -0.56 -12.96 1.28
CA SER A 46 -0.68 -14.42 1.45
C SER A 46 -1.95 -14.86 2.20
N VAL A 47 -2.54 -13.99 3.02
CA VAL A 47 -3.78 -14.26 3.77
C VAL A 47 -5.01 -14.37 2.88
N GLY A 48 -4.99 -13.73 1.71
CA GLY A 48 -6.18 -13.51 0.88
C GLY A 48 -7.00 -12.29 1.33
N GLY A 49 -7.75 -11.68 0.42
CA GLY A 49 -8.57 -10.48 0.71
C GLY A 49 -7.87 -9.14 0.58
N PHE A 50 -6.53 -9.11 0.43
CA PHE A 50 -5.73 -7.92 0.10
C PHE A 50 -5.47 -7.84 -1.41
N ASN A 51 -6.51 -7.51 -2.16
CA ASN A 51 -6.51 -7.67 -3.62
C ASN A 51 -5.68 -6.61 -4.37
N ASP A 52 -5.41 -5.46 -3.76
CA ASP A 52 -4.62 -4.37 -4.34
C ASP A 52 -3.66 -3.74 -3.31
N GLU A 53 -2.79 -2.87 -3.80
CA GLU A 53 -1.73 -2.20 -3.05
C GLU A 53 -2.31 -1.15 -2.09
N VAL A 54 -3.46 -0.56 -2.41
CA VAL A 54 -4.11 0.43 -1.54
C VAL A 54 -4.65 -0.24 -0.28
N ALA A 55 -5.15 -1.47 -0.40
CA ALA A 55 -5.55 -2.29 0.75
C ALA A 55 -4.37 -2.58 1.69
N VAL A 56 -3.19 -2.84 1.12
CA VAL A 56 -1.95 -3.02 1.88
C VAL A 56 -1.55 -1.72 2.61
N VAL A 57 -1.57 -0.58 1.91
CA VAL A 57 -1.33 0.75 2.53
C VAL A 57 -2.31 0.99 3.67
N TYR A 58 -3.61 0.70 3.48
CA TYR A 58 -4.62 0.89 4.52
C TYR A 58 -4.29 0.07 5.77
N ALA A 59 -4.02 -1.22 5.62
CA ALA A 59 -3.68 -2.11 6.72
C ALA A 59 -2.47 -1.61 7.52
N ILE A 60 -1.44 -1.12 6.83
CA ILE A 60 -0.21 -0.66 7.47
C ILE A 60 -0.43 0.68 8.19
N VAL A 61 -1.11 1.64 7.57
CA VAL A 61 -1.44 2.92 8.21
C VAL A 61 -2.32 2.70 9.46
N MET A 62 -3.31 1.82 9.38
CA MET A 62 -4.13 1.45 10.53
C MET A 62 -3.30 0.80 11.63
N THR A 63 -2.36 -0.08 11.27
CA THR A 63 -1.47 -0.73 12.25
C THR A 63 -0.50 0.26 12.90
N LEU A 64 0.03 1.23 12.15
CA LEU A 64 0.84 2.32 12.71
C LEU A 64 0.03 3.18 13.69
N ALA A 65 -1.20 3.54 13.33
CA ALA A 65 -2.09 4.29 14.21
C ALA A 65 -2.42 3.48 15.48
N GLY A 66 -2.68 2.18 15.33
CA GLY A 66 -2.87 1.23 16.43
C GLY A 66 -1.66 1.18 17.35
N SER A 67 -0.47 0.98 16.79
CA SER A 67 0.81 0.92 17.50
C SER A 67 1.04 2.16 18.35
N LYS A 68 0.82 3.36 17.79
CA LYS A 68 0.93 4.62 18.54
C LYS A 68 -0.10 4.73 19.67
N LYS A 69 -1.33 4.25 19.44
CA LYS A 69 -2.42 4.36 20.41
C LYS A 69 -2.28 3.36 21.57
N SER A 70 -1.76 2.16 21.30
CA SER A 70 -1.62 1.08 22.28
C SER A 70 -0.23 0.98 22.91
N GLU A 71 0.72 1.80 22.45
CA GLU A 71 2.14 1.74 22.84
C GLU A 71 2.79 0.36 22.55
N ILE A 72 2.25 -0.38 21.59
CA ILE A 72 2.81 -1.65 21.11
C ILE A 72 3.72 -1.35 19.92
N GLU A 73 4.94 -1.89 19.91
CA GLU A 73 5.87 -1.84 18.77
C GLU A 73 5.19 -2.25 17.45
N PHE A 74 5.36 -1.44 16.39
CA PHE A 74 4.72 -1.67 15.09
C PHE A 74 5.00 -3.07 14.54
N GLU A 75 6.26 -3.53 14.58
CA GLU A 75 6.65 -4.84 14.05
C GLU A 75 5.93 -5.99 14.77
N LYS A 76 5.76 -5.87 16.09
CA LYS A 76 5.01 -6.86 16.87
C LYS A 76 3.53 -6.84 16.49
N LEU A 77 2.95 -5.65 16.43
CA LEU A 77 1.53 -5.50 16.14
C LEU A 77 1.19 -5.95 14.72
N ILE A 78 1.99 -5.61 13.70
CA ILE A 78 1.71 -6.03 12.32
C ILE A 78 1.83 -7.54 12.14
N ILE A 79 2.76 -8.20 12.84
CA ILE A 79 2.84 -9.67 12.86
C ILE A 79 1.59 -10.26 13.49
N ASP A 80 1.16 -9.75 14.63
CA ASP A 80 -0.05 -10.22 15.31
C ASP A 80 -1.29 -10.02 14.43
N VAL A 81 -1.42 -8.86 13.77
CA VAL A 81 -2.56 -8.60 12.88
C VAL A 81 -2.53 -9.53 11.66
N ILE A 82 -1.38 -9.73 11.00
CA ILE A 82 -1.25 -10.67 9.87
C ILE A 82 -1.63 -12.08 10.29
N ASN A 83 -1.21 -12.54 11.47
CA ASN A 83 -1.50 -13.89 11.97
C ASN A 83 -2.98 -14.12 12.30
N ASN A 84 -3.74 -13.05 12.57
CA ASN A 84 -5.18 -13.12 12.88
C ASN A 84 -6.06 -12.71 11.70
N ALA A 85 -5.46 -12.27 10.60
CA ALA A 85 -6.19 -11.90 9.40
C ALA A 85 -6.74 -13.14 8.67
N ASN A 86 -7.80 -12.94 7.90
CA ASN A 86 -8.44 -13.98 7.10
C ASN A 86 -8.87 -13.45 5.73
N GLU A 87 -9.47 -14.31 4.91
CA GLU A 87 -9.85 -14.01 3.53
C GLU A 87 -10.83 -12.83 3.36
N SER A 88 -11.45 -12.34 4.45
CA SER A 88 -12.23 -11.10 4.43
C SER A 88 -11.37 -9.82 4.31
N GLY A 89 -10.04 -9.95 4.33
CA GLY A 89 -9.08 -8.88 4.08
C GLY A 89 -9.16 -7.79 5.15
N ILE A 90 -9.40 -6.56 4.72
CA ILE A 90 -9.45 -5.37 5.61
C ILE A 90 -10.46 -5.51 6.74
N ASN A 91 -11.58 -6.21 6.53
CA ASN A 91 -12.57 -6.42 7.58
C ASN A 91 -11.97 -7.19 8.77
N SER A 92 -11.13 -8.19 8.51
CA SER A 92 -10.43 -8.93 9.57
C SER A 92 -9.44 -8.08 10.36
N PHE A 93 -8.84 -7.06 9.73
CA PHE A 93 -8.00 -6.09 10.42
C PHE A 93 -8.83 -5.22 11.37
N ASP A 94 -9.93 -4.67 10.87
CA ASP A 94 -10.80 -3.84 11.70
C ASP A 94 -11.37 -4.62 12.89
N ASP A 95 -11.72 -5.89 12.70
CA ASP A 95 -12.20 -6.75 13.78
C ASP A 95 -11.10 -7.07 14.80
N TYR A 96 -9.87 -7.35 14.36
CA TYR A 96 -8.73 -7.52 15.27
C TYR A 96 -8.55 -6.31 16.19
N PHE A 97 -8.56 -5.08 15.66
CA PHE A 97 -8.37 -3.89 16.48
C PHE A 97 -9.54 -3.65 17.44
N LYS A 98 -10.78 -3.94 17.03
CA LYS A 98 -11.94 -3.91 17.94
C LYS A 98 -11.79 -4.91 19.09
N ASP A 99 -11.37 -6.14 18.79
CA ASP A 99 -11.20 -7.21 19.78
C ASP A 99 -10.08 -6.89 20.79
N GLN A 100 -9.02 -6.23 20.34
CA GLN A 100 -7.95 -5.72 21.22
C GLN A 100 -8.34 -4.44 21.99
N ASN A 101 -9.58 -3.96 21.84
CA ASN A 101 -10.06 -2.69 22.40
C ASN A 101 -9.20 -1.47 22.00
N ILE A 102 -8.56 -1.55 20.83
CA ILE A 102 -7.81 -0.46 20.21
C ILE A 102 -8.78 0.28 19.30
N ASP A 103 -9.41 1.33 19.82
CA ASP A 103 -10.39 2.09 19.03
C ASP A 103 -9.71 2.89 17.90
N LEU A 104 -9.72 2.32 16.70
CA LEU A 104 -9.31 3.01 15.46
C LEU A 104 -10.51 3.47 14.62
N THR A 105 -11.72 3.13 15.06
CA THR A 105 -12.99 3.32 14.33
C THR A 105 -13.48 4.77 14.29
N GLY A 106 -12.82 5.67 15.02
CA GLY A 106 -13.13 7.10 15.05
C GLY A 106 -12.69 7.89 13.81
N LYS A 107 -12.43 9.19 14.00
CA LYS A 107 -12.09 10.17 12.95
C LYS A 107 -11.01 9.73 11.96
N PHE A 108 -10.10 8.83 12.35
CA PHE A 108 -8.99 8.36 11.52
C PHE A 108 -9.46 7.43 10.40
N LYS A 109 -10.21 6.36 10.71
CA LYS A 109 -10.76 5.47 9.68
C LYS A 109 -11.63 6.24 8.70
N THR A 110 -12.46 7.16 9.21
CA THR A 110 -13.28 8.04 8.35
C THR A 110 -12.44 8.98 7.49
N LYS A 111 -11.28 9.46 7.97
CA LYS A 111 -10.40 10.35 7.20
C LYS A 111 -9.61 9.60 6.13
N LEU A 112 -9.25 8.33 6.35
CA LEU A 112 -8.64 7.48 5.33
C LEU A 112 -9.63 7.12 4.21
N ASP A 113 -10.91 6.97 4.58
CA ASP A 113 -12.05 6.79 3.67
C ASP A 113 -11.85 5.66 2.65
N TYR A 114 -11.24 4.55 3.07
CA TYR A 114 -10.85 3.45 2.17
C TYR A 114 -12.04 2.83 1.42
N GLU A 115 -13.17 2.63 2.11
CA GLU A 115 -14.37 1.96 1.55
C GLU A 115 -15.08 2.78 0.46
N ASN A 116 -14.73 4.06 0.32
CA ASN A 116 -15.30 4.94 -0.70
C ASN A 116 -14.63 4.71 -2.06
N SER A 117 -15.22 5.26 -3.11
CA SER A 117 -14.72 5.07 -4.48
C SER A 117 -13.26 5.54 -4.64
N ARG A 118 -12.54 4.95 -5.59
CA ARG A 118 -11.14 5.32 -5.93
C ARG A 118 -10.92 6.81 -6.21
N LYS A 119 -11.98 7.56 -6.55
CA LYS A 119 -11.93 9.01 -6.79
C LYS A 119 -12.21 9.85 -5.53
N ALA A 120 -12.95 9.31 -4.57
CA ALA A 120 -13.35 10.03 -3.37
C ALA A 120 -12.46 9.70 -2.16
N SER A 121 -12.07 8.43 -2.04
CA SER A 121 -11.25 7.91 -0.97
C SER A 121 -9.92 8.64 -0.84
N TYR A 122 -9.62 9.15 0.35
CA TYR A 122 -8.38 9.90 0.61
C TYR A 122 -7.15 9.03 0.33
N ILE A 123 -7.12 7.80 0.84
CA ILE A 123 -5.97 6.90 0.63
C ILE A 123 -5.73 6.58 -0.84
N HIS A 124 -6.81 6.34 -1.61
CA HIS A 124 -6.70 6.13 -3.06
C HIS A 124 -6.20 7.39 -3.77
N ARG A 125 -6.65 8.59 -3.35
CA ARG A 125 -6.17 9.85 -3.94
C ARG A 125 -4.69 10.08 -3.67
N ILE A 126 -4.19 9.82 -2.46
CA ILE A 126 -2.75 9.93 -2.17
C ILE A 126 -1.96 8.95 -3.01
N PHE A 127 -2.37 7.67 -3.02
CA PHE A 127 -1.72 6.63 -3.81
C PHE A 127 -1.70 6.99 -5.31
N ASN A 128 -2.85 7.38 -5.88
CA ASN A 128 -2.96 7.71 -7.30
C ASN A 128 -2.09 8.92 -7.68
N GLN A 129 -2.04 9.98 -6.87
CA GLN A 129 -1.21 11.15 -7.17
C GLN A 129 0.28 10.80 -7.19
N LEU A 130 0.75 9.99 -6.24
CA LEU A 130 2.13 9.53 -6.20
C LEU A 130 2.44 8.54 -7.33
N PHE A 131 1.50 7.62 -7.60
CA PHE A 131 1.69 6.56 -8.59
C PHE A 131 1.74 7.11 -10.02
N TYR A 132 0.73 7.88 -10.42
CA TYR A 132 0.69 8.47 -11.77
C TYR A 132 1.55 9.73 -11.91
N GLY A 133 1.94 10.36 -10.79
CA GLY A 133 2.58 11.66 -10.78
C GLY A 133 1.67 12.80 -11.27
N PRO A 134 2.15 14.06 -11.19
CA PRO A 134 1.29 15.23 -11.29
C PRO A 134 0.55 15.36 -12.62
N LYS A 135 1.26 15.13 -13.73
CA LYS A 135 0.71 15.33 -15.07
C LYS A 135 -0.36 14.30 -15.42
N LEU A 136 -0.04 13.01 -15.28
CA LEU A 136 -0.97 11.94 -15.64
C LEU A 136 -2.14 11.85 -14.65
N TYR A 137 -1.92 12.16 -13.37
CA TYR A 137 -3.02 12.28 -12.41
C TYR A 137 -4.03 13.36 -12.84
N GLU A 138 -3.56 14.56 -13.24
CA GLU A 138 -4.44 15.63 -13.70
C GLU A 138 -5.21 15.24 -14.96
N GLU A 139 -4.59 14.52 -15.90
CA GLU A 139 -5.25 14.02 -17.11
C GLU A 139 -6.33 12.97 -16.81
N ILE A 140 -6.11 12.05 -15.86
CA ILE A 140 -7.07 10.96 -15.54
C ILE A 140 -8.21 11.43 -14.64
N PHE A 141 -7.90 12.26 -13.64
CA PHE A 141 -8.83 12.62 -12.57
C PHE A 141 -9.39 14.03 -12.71
N ASN A 142 -8.84 14.85 -13.62
CA ASN A 142 -9.20 16.26 -13.81
C ASN A 142 -9.06 17.06 -12.49
N GLU A 143 -8.01 16.75 -11.73
CA GLU A 143 -7.64 17.36 -10.46
C GLU A 143 -6.12 17.52 -10.38
N LYS A 144 -5.63 18.64 -9.84
CA LYS A 144 -4.20 18.85 -9.66
C LYS A 144 -3.65 18.00 -8.52
N SER A 145 -2.51 17.35 -8.79
CA SER A 145 -1.73 16.68 -7.74
C SER A 145 -1.16 17.70 -6.75
N GLN A 146 -1.16 17.34 -5.47
CA GLN A 146 -0.43 18.05 -4.43
C GLN A 146 1.06 17.69 -4.38
N PHE A 147 1.45 16.60 -5.04
CA PHE A 147 2.84 16.13 -5.15
C PHE A 147 3.44 16.56 -6.48
N ASN A 148 4.72 16.93 -6.45
CA ASN A 148 5.52 17.27 -7.62
C ASN A 148 6.62 16.23 -7.89
N ASP A 149 6.59 15.11 -7.17
CA ASP A 149 7.53 14.00 -7.32
C ASP A 149 7.45 13.33 -8.69
N ASN A 150 8.54 12.66 -9.07
CA ASN A 150 8.54 11.76 -10.22
C ASN A 150 7.49 10.66 -10.02
N PRO A 151 6.75 10.29 -11.08
CA PRO A 151 5.71 9.27 -11.00
C PRO A 151 6.33 7.90 -10.68
N LEU A 152 5.64 7.14 -9.83
CA LEU A 152 6.09 5.79 -9.48
C LEU A 152 5.72 4.74 -10.53
N ILE A 153 4.76 5.03 -11.42
CA ILE A 153 4.38 4.14 -12.53
C ILE A 153 5.56 3.87 -13.49
N ASP A 154 6.52 4.79 -13.58
CA ASP A 154 7.74 4.60 -14.38
C ASP A 154 8.63 3.47 -13.82
N LEU A 155 8.43 3.09 -12.55
CA LEU A 155 9.10 1.93 -11.95
C LEU A 155 8.43 0.60 -12.38
N ASP A 156 7.18 0.62 -12.87
CA ASP A 156 6.44 -0.56 -13.33
C ASP A 156 6.77 -0.94 -14.80
N ASP A 157 7.29 -0.02 -15.62
CA ASP A 157 7.71 -0.32 -17.00
C ASP A 157 8.86 -1.35 -17.07
N ILE A 158 9.71 -1.41 -16.03
CA ILE A 158 10.77 -2.41 -15.89
C ILE A 158 10.21 -3.84 -15.68
N VAL A 159 8.98 -3.94 -15.19
CA VAL A 159 8.32 -5.20 -14.80
C VAL A 159 7.50 -5.79 -15.95
N LEU A 160 6.79 -4.93 -16.69
CA LEU A 160 5.95 -5.34 -17.80
C LEU A 160 6.76 -5.87 -18.99
N GLU A 161 7.88 -5.23 -19.33
CA GLU A 161 8.72 -5.69 -20.45
C GLU A 161 9.24 -7.12 -20.23
N ASN A 162 9.67 -7.47 -19.02
CA ASN A 162 10.24 -8.78 -18.74
C ASN A 162 9.19 -9.91 -18.78
N ASN A 163 7.98 -9.67 -18.26
CA ASN A 163 6.94 -10.70 -18.16
C ASN A 163 6.12 -10.84 -19.45
N LEU A 164 5.89 -9.75 -20.20
CA LEU A 164 5.31 -9.82 -21.54
C LEU A 164 6.26 -10.52 -22.52
N MET A 165 7.55 -10.21 -22.52
CA MET A 165 8.51 -10.81 -23.44
C MET A 165 8.69 -12.32 -23.21
N LEU A 166 8.60 -12.78 -21.95
CA LEU A 166 8.58 -14.22 -21.62
C LEU A 166 7.30 -14.92 -22.09
N LYS A 167 6.12 -14.31 -21.89
CA LYS A 167 4.84 -14.86 -22.36
C LYS A 167 4.71 -14.85 -23.88
N LEU A 168 5.28 -13.85 -24.55
CA LEU A 168 5.33 -13.78 -26.01
C LEU A 168 6.30 -14.83 -26.57
N LYS A 169 7.45 -15.06 -25.93
CA LYS A 169 8.38 -16.12 -26.35
C LYS A 169 7.76 -17.52 -26.28
N ASN A 170 7.10 -17.87 -25.18
CA ASN A 170 6.44 -19.17 -25.03
C ASN A 170 5.21 -19.37 -25.92
N ARG A 171 4.65 -18.30 -26.50
CA ARG A 171 3.46 -18.37 -27.36
C ARG A 171 3.78 -18.32 -28.85
N PHE A 172 4.92 -17.75 -29.22
CA PHE A 172 5.29 -17.49 -30.61
C PHE A 172 6.59 -18.18 -31.05
N TRP A 173 7.30 -18.87 -30.14
CA TRP A 173 8.50 -19.65 -30.46
C TRP A 173 8.54 -21.04 -29.78
N ASP A 174 7.41 -21.77 -29.88
CA ASP A 174 7.43 -23.23 -30.04
C ASP A 174 7.16 -23.56 -31.51
#